data_AF-A0A958KCB4-F1
#
_entry.id   AF-A0A958KCB4-F1
#
_cell.length_a   1.000
_cell.length_b   1.000
_cell.length_c   1.000
_cell.angle_alpha   90.00
_cell.angle_beta   90.00
_cell.angle_gamma   90.00
#
_symmetry.space_group_name_H-M   'P 1'
#
loop_
_entity.id
_entity.type
_entity.pdbx_description
1 polymer ?
#
loop_
_entity_poly.entity_id
_entity_poly.type
_entity_poly.pdbx_seq_one_letter_code
_entity_poly.pdbx_strand_id
1 'polypeptide(L)'
;PFCFDGNAFNANWLVLITLGVFQLALPYIIYARAIKSVRAAEAVVIQTLEPVLNPVWVAIAIGELPGPYGILGGVLVLGAVTAQGVLGARRHLTLKKT
;
A
#
# COMPACT_ATOMS: atom_id res chain seq x y z
N PRO A 1 18.21 -17.77 5.92
CA PRO A 1 19.40 -17.99 5.07
C PRO A 1 19.32 -17.21 3.75
N PHE A 2 19.56 -15.88 3.77
CA PHE A 2 19.65 -15.07 2.54
C PHE A 2 20.47 -13.75 2.68
N CYS A 3 21.33 -13.58 3.71
CA CYS A 3 22.10 -12.34 3.87
C CYS A 3 23.43 -12.47 4.64
N PHE A 4 24.01 -13.68 4.74
CA PHE A 4 25.30 -13.89 5.43
C PHE A 4 26.49 -14.08 4.48
N ASP A 5 26.27 -13.94 3.17
CA ASP A 5 27.36 -13.97 2.20
C ASP A 5 28.04 -12.59 2.17
N GLY A 6 29.29 -12.54 2.67
CA GLY A 6 30.02 -11.33 3.05
C GLY A 6 30.30 -10.29 1.95
N ASN A 7 29.74 -10.40 0.75
CA ASN A 7 29.84 -9.38 -0.30
C ASN A 7 28.69 -8.34 -0.27
N ALA A 8 27.61 -8.62 0.46
CA ALA A 8 26.38 -7.85 0.41
C ALA A 8 26.33 -6.69 1.45
N PHE A 9 27.37 -6.58 2.29
CA PHE A 9 27.35 -5.77 3.50
C PHE A 9 27.35 -4.25 3.26
N ASN A 10 27.94 -3.77 2.16
CA ASN A 10 28.05 -2.32 1.92
C ASN A 10 26.96 -1.78 0.97
N ALA A 11 26.58 -2.56 -0.05
CA ALA A 11 25.54 -2.16 -1.00
C ALA A 11 24.13 -2.29 -0.42
N ASN A 12 23.87 -3.32 0.40
CA ASN A 12 22.52 -3.55 0.91
C ASN A 12 22.10 -2.55 1.99
N TRP A 13 23.02 -2.07 2.82
CA TRP A 13 22.68 -1.09 3.86
C TRP A 13 22.25 0.25 3.27
N LEU A 14 22.89 0.66 2.18
CA LEU A 14 22.56 1.91 1.49
C LEU A 14 21.16 1.81 0.87
N VAL A 15 20.83 0.69 0.23
CA VAL A 15 19.46 0.42 -0.27
C VAL A 15 18.44 0.39 0.85
N LEU A 16 18.72 -0.28 1.97
CA LEU A 16 17.81 -0.35 3.12
C LEU A 16 17.57 1.03 3.75
N ILE A 17 18.61 1.85 3.89
CA ILE A 17 18.49 3.22 4.39
C ILE A 17 17.69 4.07 3.41
N THR A 18 17.97 3.99 2.11
CA THR A 18 17.21 4.74 1.09
C THR A 18 15.74 4.35 1.08
N LEU A 19 15.41 3.05 1.11
CA LEU A 19 14.03 2.58 1.22
C LEU A 19 13.40 3.03 2.55
N GLY A 20 14.10 2.90 3.67
CA GLY A 20 13.59 3.34 4.98
C GLY A 20 13.29 4.83 5.05
N VAL A 21 14.15 5.68 4.48
CA VAL A 21 13.99 7.13 4.52
C VAL A 21 12.95 7.61 3.50
N PHE A 22 13.07 7.20 2.24
CA PHE A 22 12.24 7.73 1.16
C PHE A 22 10.89 7.02 1.03
N GLN A 23 10.84 5.70 1.25
CA GLN A 23 9.61 4.94 1.08
C GLN A 23 8.75 4.92 2.35
N LEU A 24 9.36 4.97 3.54
CA LEU A 24 8.63 4.87 4.81
C LEU A 24 8.63 6.17 5.60
N ALA A 25 9.79 6.75 5.93
CA ALA A 25 9.85 7.91 6.82
C ALA A 25 9.22 9.17 6.21
N LEU A 26 9.50 9.47 4.94
CA LEU A 26 8.99 10.66 4.26
C LEU A 26 7.45 10.66 4.15
N PRO A 27 6.77 9.60 3.66
CA PRO A 27 5.31 9.55 3.63
C PRO A 27 4.69 9.64 5.03
N TYR A 28 5.30 9.01 6.04
CA TYR A 28 4.78 9.04 7.41
C TYR A 28 4.85 10.43 8.03
N ILE A 29 5.91 11.19 7.74
CA ILE A 29 6.07 12.57 8.19
C ILE A 29 5.03 13.49 7.52
N ILE A 30 4.75 13.28 6.24
CA ILE A 30 3.69 14.00 5.50
C ILE A 30 2.33 13.62 6.07
N TYR A 31 2.07 12.33 6.31
CA TYR A 31 0.84 11.81 6.89
C TYR A 31 0.58 12.38 8.29
N ALA A 32 1.59 12.38 9.17
CA ALA A 32 1.49 12.92 10.51
C ALA A 32 1.23 14.44 10.54
N ARG A 33 1.63 15.17 9.50
CA ARG A 33 1.25 16.57 9.31
C ARG A 33 -0.16 16.72 8.74
N ALA A 34 -0.52 15.90 7.76
CA ALA A 34 -1.82 15.93 7.09
C ALA A 34 -2.97 15.57 8.04
N ILE A 35 -2.79 14.60 8.94
CA ILE A 35 -3.84 14.17 9.88
C ILE A 35 -4.29 15.27 10.85
N LYS A 36 -3.47 16.31 11.06
CA LYS A 36 -3.85 17.50 11.84
C LYS A 36 -4.83 18.42 11.10
N SER A 37 -4.88 18.32 9.77
CA SER A 37 -5.70 19.18 8.89
C SER A 37 -6.83 18.42 8.19
N VAL A 38 -6.86 17.09 8.27
CA VAL A 38 -7.77 16.23 7.50
C VAL A 38 -8.82 15.60 8.42
N ARG A 39 -10.10 15.78 8.09
CA ARG A 39 -11.24 15.19 8.83
C ARG A 39 -11.20 13.66 8.67
N ALA A 40 -11.55 12.92 9.72
CA ALA A 40 -11.47 11.45 9.80
C ALA A 40 -12.01 10.69 8.57
N ALA A 41 -12.98 11.25 7.84
CA ALA A 41 -13.51 10.68 6.61
C ALA A 41 -12.50 10.60 5.45
N GLU A 42 -11.65 11.61 5.25
CA GLU A 42 -10.64 11.60 4.18
C GLU A 42 -9.50 10.62 4.49
N ALA A 43 -9.12 10.49 5.76
CA ALA A 43 -8.10 9.53 6.19
C ALA A 43 -8.51 8.08 5.87
N VAL A 44 -9.79 7.75 6.03
CA VAL A 44 -10.34 6.44 5.65
C VAL A 44 -10.32 6.24 4.14
N VAL A 45 -10.61 7.28 3.34
CA VAL A 45 -10.52 7.21 1.88
C VAL A 45 -9.06 6.97 1.43
N ILE A 46 -8.09 7.65 2.05
CA ILE A 46 -6.67 7.45 1.72
C ILE A 46 -6.19 6.04 2.10
N GLN A 47 -6.58 5.53 3.28
CA GLN A 47 -6.22 4.17 3.72
C GLN A 47 -6.85 3.07 2.85
N THR A 48 -8.02 3.32 2.27
CA THR A 48 -8.66 2.38 1.34
C THR A 48 -8.05 2.48 -0.07
N LEU A 49 -7.47 3.62 -0.44
CA LEU A 49 -6.79 3.82 -1.72
C LEU A 49 -5.40 3.15 -1.77
N GLU A 50 -4.67 3.16 -0.67
CA GLU A 50 -3.31 2.62 -0.55
C GLU A 50 -3.16 1.16 -1.05
N PRO A 51 -4.02 0.19 -0.65
CA PRO A 51 -3.94 -1.18 -1.16
C PRO A 51 -4.35 -1.35 -2.63
N VAL A 52 -5.09 -0.39 -3.22
CA VAL A 52 -5.39 -0.41 -4.67
C VAL A 52 -4.22 0.12 -5.46
N LEU A 53 -3.60 1.19 -4.96
CA LEU A 53 -2.60 1.93 -5.69
C LEU A 53 -1.33 1.09 -5.89
N ASN A 54 -0.93 0.28 -4.89
CA ASN A 54 0.25 -0.59 -4.99
C ASN A 54 0.18 -1.60 -6.17
N PRO A 55 -0.87 -2.42 -6.33
CA PRO A 55 -1.04 -3.29 -7.50
C PRO A 55 -1.12 -2.53 -8.83
N VAL A 56 -1.78 -1.38 -8.84
CA VAL A 56 -1.91 -0.56 -10.07
C VAL A 56 -0.55 -0.05 -10.52
N TRP A 57 0.29 0.45 -9.60
CA TRP A 57 1.66 0.85 -9.92
C TRP A 57 2.51 -0.31 -10.45
N VAL A 58 2.39 -1.49 -9.84
CA VAL A 58 3.11 -2.69 -10.30
C VAL A 58 2.64 -3.12 -11.70
N ALA A 59 1.34 -3.08 -11.98
CA ALA A 59 0.79 -3.41 -13.29
C ALA A 59 1.27 -2.46 -14.39
N ILE A 60 1.38 -1.15 -14.08
CA ILE A 60 1.86 -0.14 -15.03
C ILE A 60 3.37 -0.24 -15.24
N ALA A 61 4.15 -0.49 -14.18
CA ALA A 61 5.62 -0.47 -14.25
C ALA A 61 6.24 -1.68 -14.96
N ILE A 62 5.62 -2.86 -14.85
CA ILE A 62 6.19 -4.10 -15.41
C ILE A 62 5.88 -4.25 -16.90
N GLY A 63 4.70 -3.81 -17.37
CA GLY A 63 4.35 -3.71 -18.80
C GLY A 63 4.32 -5.02 -19.62
N GLU A 64 4.99 -6.07 -19.15
CA GLU A 64 4.90 -7.44 -19.62
C GLU A 64 3.75 -8.13 -18.90
N LEU A 65 2.97 -8.94 -19.62
CA LEU A 65 1.87 -9.73 -19.07
C LEU A 65 2.40 -10.47 -17.82
N PRO A 66 1.95 -10.11 -16.61
CA PRO A 66 2.44 -10.73 -15.40
C PRO A 66 2.19 -12.24 -15.52
N GLY A 67 3.20 -13.05 -15.20
CA GLY A 67 3.05 -14.50 -15.21
C GLY A 67 1.84 -14.95 -14.37
N PRO A 68 1.41 -16.23 -14.46
CA PRO A 68 0.17 -16.71 -13.85
C PRO A 68 -0.01 -16.32 -12.37
N TYR A 69 1.09 -16.29 -11.61
CA TYR A 69 1.12 -15.88 -10.21
C TYR A 69 0.92 -14.38 -9.98
N GLY A 70 1.38 -13.51 -10.89
CA GLY A 70 1.16 -12.07 -10.81
C GLY A 70 -0.30 -11.70 -11.10
N ILE A 71 -0.95 -12.41 -12.03
CA ILE A 71 -2.41 -12.28 -12.26
C ILE A 71 -3.19 -12.72 -11.03
N LEU A 72 -2.82 -13.86 -10.44
CA LEU A 72 -3.47 -14.36 -9.22
C LEU A 72 -3.33 -13.37 -8.06
N GLY A 73 -2.13 -12.80 -7.87
CA GLY A 73 -1.88 -11.75 -6.89
C GLY A 73 -2.70 -10.50 -7.14
N GLY A 74 -2.76 -10.03 -8.41
CA GLY A 74 -3.58 -8.88 -8.80
C GLY A 74 -5.07 -9.09 -8.53
N VAL A 75 -5.62 -10.24 -8.92
CA VAL A 75 -7.03 -10.60 -8.67
C VAL A 75 -7.33 -10.66 -7.17
N LEU A 76 -6.42 -11.24 -6.37
CA LEU A 76 -6.60 -11.35 -4.92
C LEU A 76 -6.62 -9.97 -4.26
N VAL A 77 -5.70 -9.07 -4.62
CA VAL A 77 -5.68 -7.71 -4.05
C VAL A 77 -6.89 -6.90 -4.51
N LEU A 78 -7.23 -6.89 -5.80
CA LEU A 78 -8.40 -6.17 -6.31
C LEU A 78 -9.70 -6.69 -5.67
N GLY A 79 -9.83 -8.00 -5.48
CA GLY A 79 -10.95 -8.63 -4.79
C GLY A 79 -11.03 -8.22 -3.32
N ALA A 80 -9.89 -8.25 -2.60
CA ALA A 80 -9.82 -7.85 -1.20
C ALA A 80 -10.20 -6.38 -0.99
N VAL A 81 -9.70 -5.47 -1.83
CA VAL A 81 -10.05 -4.05 -1.70
C VAL A 81 -11.51 -3.79 -2.07
N THR A 82 -12.01 -4.41 -3.14
CA THR A 82 -13.42 -4.28 -3.52
C THR A 82 -14.33 -4.78 -2.38
N ALA A 83 -14.01 -5.92 -1.77
CA ALA A 83 -14.73 -6.45 -0.62
C ALA A 83 -14.67 -5.50 0.58
N GLN A 84 -13.49 -4.96 0.89
CA GLN A 84 -13.32 -3.98 1.98
C GLN A 84 -14.13 -2.71 1.72
N GLY A 85 -14.14 -2.17 0.49
CA GLY A 85 -14.92 -1.01 0.10
C GLY A 85 -16.42 -1.23 0.24
N VAL A 86 -16.93 -2.39 -0.21
CA VAL A 86 -18.35 -2.76 -0.08
C VAL A 86 -18.74 -2.95 1.39
N LEU A 87 -17.91 -3.63 2.19
CA LEU A 87 -18.16 -3.83 3.62
C LEU A 87 -18.09 -2.50 4.39
N GLY A 88 -17.14 -1.62 4.05
CA GLY A 88 -17.03 -0.27 4.60
C GLY A 88 -18.24 0.61 4.27
N ALA A 89 -18.72 0.58 3.03
CA ALA A 89 -19.93 1.29 2.60
C ALA A 89 -21.19 0.80 3.33
N ARG A 90 -21.32 -0.53 3.52
CA ARG A 90 -22.43 -1.13 4.30
C ARG A 90 -22.41 -0.70 5.77
N ARG A 91 -21.22 -0.53 6.35
CA ARG A 91 -21.05 -0.10 7.74
C ARG A 91 -21.46 1.36 7.95
N HIS A 92 -21.19 2.23 6.99
CA HIS A 92 -21.67 3.63 7.02
C HIS A 92 -23.20 3.76 6.89
N LEU A 93 -23.85 2.89 6.12
CA LEU A 93 -25.32 2.88 5.99
C LEU A 93 -26.04 2.32 7.22
N THR A 94 -25.39 1.47 8.01
CA THR A 94 -25.97 0.90 9.23
C THR A 94 -26.03 1.92 10.38
N LEU A 95 -25.08 2.87 10.45
CA LEU A 95 -25.00 3.88 11.52
C LEU A 95 -25.95 5.08 11.31
N LYS A 96 -26.48 5.30 10.10
CA LYS A 96 -27.44 6.38 9.82
C LYS A 96 -28.89 5.99 10.15
N LYS A 97 -29.14 4.74 10.55
CA LYS A 97 -30.48 4.19 10.77
C LYS A 97 -30.87 4.07 12.25
N THR A 98 -30.00 4.51 13.15
CA THR A 98 -30.25 4.69 14.60
C THR A 98 -30.30 6.18 14.90
#